data_AF-A0A8J5JLT0-F1
#
_entry.id   AF-A0A8J5JLT0-F1
#
_cell.length_a   1.000
_cell.length_b   1.000
_cell.length_c   1.000
_cell.angle_alpha   90.00
_cell.angle_beta   90.00
_cell.angle_gamma   90.00
#
_symmetry.space_group_name_H-M   'P 1'
#
loop_
_entity.id
_entity.type
_entity.pdbx_description
1 polymer ?
#
loop_
_entity_poly.entity_id
_entity_poly.type
_entity_poly.pdbx_seq_one_letter_code
_entity_poly.pdbx_strand_id
1 'polypeptide(L)' 'MRPNFISTFSMATDQAGKLGMGKNHKMVCVYGNYQVVHFNKLPMVVTVIATNTANTGLLMDMDKEISALVSQLTHVVDI' A
#
# COMPACT_ATOMS: atom_id res chain seq x y z
N MET A 1 7.57 -10.93 13.35
CA MET A 1 8.34 -10.85 12.09
C MET A 1 7.38 -10.37 10.99
N ARG A 2 7.72 -9.32 10.22
CA ARG A 2 6.90 -8.88 9.08
C ARG A 2 7.15 -9.84 7.89
N PRO A 3 6.13 -10.27 7.13
CA PRO A 3 6.33 -11.11 5.95
C PRO A 3 7.26 -10.42 4.94
N ASN A 4 8.30 -11.13 4.48
CA ASN A 4 9.36 -10.60 3.61
C ASN A 4 8.81 -9.88 2.36
N PHE A 5 7.70 -10.37 1.81
CA PHE A 5 7.05 -9.80 0.64
C PHE A 5 6.51 -8.38 0.91
N ILE A 6 5.87 -8.17 2.06
CA ILE A 6 5.23 -6.89 2.40
C ILE A 6 6.28 -5.87 2.87
N SER A 7 7.37 -6.32 3.52
CA SER A 7 8.46 -5.42 3.93
C SER A 7 9.21 -4.77 2.76
N THR A 8 9.19 -5.38 1.57
CA THR A 8 9.78 -4.79 0.36
C THR A 8 9.16 -3.43 0.04
N PHE A 9 7.86 -3.25 0.28
CA PHE A 9 7.19 -1.97 0.09
C PHE A 9 7.80 -0.86 0.94
N SER A 10 8.15 -1.13 2.21
CA SER A 10 8.72 -0.11 3.10
C SER A 10 10.06 0.41 2.61
N MET A 11 10.90 -0.44 2.02
CA MET A 11 12.15 0.01 1.40
C MET A 11 11.88 0.75 0.09
N ALA A 12 11.01 0.21 -0.76
CA ALA A 12 10.71 0.78 -2.06
C ALA A 12 10.03 2.16 -1.95
N THR A 13 9.14 2.37 -0.97
CA THR A 13 8.47 3.65 -0.73
C THR A 13 9.44 4.74 -0.23
N ASP A 14 10.42 4.38 0.61
CA ASP A 14 11.48 5.30 1.06
C ASP A 14 12.36 5.74 -0.11
N GLN A 15 12.74 4.81 -0.99
CA GLN A 15 13.51 5.14 -2.19
C GLN A 15 12.69 5.95 -3.20
N ALA A 16 11.41 5.62 -3.39
CA ALA A 16 10.52 6.39 -4.26
C ALA A 16 10.37 7.84 -3.79
N GLY A 17 10.35 8.08 -2.47
CA GLY A 17 10.33 9.43 -1.90
C GLY A 17 11.56 10.28 -2.23
N LYS A 18 12.68 9.66 -2.64
CA LYS A 18 13.94 10.34 -2.98
C LYS A 18 14.02 10.74 -4.46
N LEU A 19 13.01 10.43 -5.28
CA LEU A 19 12.97 10.79 -6.69
C LEU A 19 12.66 12.27 -6.96
N GLY A 20 12.47 13.09 -5.91
CA GLY A 20 12.08 14.50 -6.05
C GLY A 20 10.59 14.72 -6.39
N MET A 21 9.77 13.66 -6.35
CA MET A 21 8.33 13.70 -6.66
C MET A 21 7.44 13.80 -5.40
N GLY A 22 8.03 14.13 -4.25
CA GLY A 22 7.35 14.15 -2.96
C GLY A 22 7.12 12.77 -2.35
N LYS A 23 6.20 12.68 -1.38
CA LYS A 23 5.94 11.45 -0.63
C LYS A 23 5.22 10.42 -1.50
N ASN A 24 5.69 9.17 -1.49
CA ASN A 24 4.98 8.08 -2.15
C ASN A 24 3.69 7.72 -1.38
N HIS A 25 2.54 7.86 -2.04
CA HIS A 25 1.22 7.59 -1.43
C HIS A 25 0.70 6.17 -1.73
N LYS A 26 0.95 5.67 -2.93
CA LYS A 26 0.48 4.37 -3.41
C LYS A 26 1.57 3.72 -4.27
N MET A 27 1.59 2.40 -4.32
CA MET A 27 2.46 1.62 -5.21
C MET A 27 1.69 0.45 -5.78
N VAL A 28 1.86 0.17 -7.07
CA VAL A 28 1.24 -0.97 -7.74
C VAL A 28 2.33 -1.85 -8.32
N CYS A 29 2.24 -3.15 -8.04
CA CYS A 29 3.12 -4.18 -8.58
C CYS A 29 2.26 -5.20 -9.34
N VAL A 30 2.47 -5.32 -10.64
CA VAL A 30 1.73 -6.26 -11.50
C VAL A 30 2.61 -7.48 -11.79
N TYR A 31 2.11 -8.67 -11.48
CA TYR A 31 2.76 -9.95 -11.73
C TYR A 31 1.94 -10.78 -12.72
N GLY A 32 2.47 -11.93 -13.14
CA GLY A 32 1.84 -12.77 -14.15
C GLY A 32 0.40 -13.18 -13.81
N ASN A 33 0.12 -13.53 -12.55
CA ASN A 33 -1.19 -14.06 -12.12
C ASN A 33 -1.91 -13.18 -11.07
N TYR A 34 -1.26 -12.15 -10.55
CA TYR A 34 -1.81 -11.30 -9.50
C TYR A 34 -1.25 -9.89 -9.60
N GLN A 35 -1.91 -8.94 -8.95
CA GLN A 35 -1.41 -7.58 -8.75
C GLN A 35 -1.49 -7.23 -7.27
N VAL A 36 -0.62 -6.33 -6.84
CA VAL A 36 -0.54 -5.87 -5.47
C VAL A 36 -0.60 -4.35 -5.46
N VAL A 37 -1.54 -3.80 -4.69
CA VAL A 37 -1.69 -2.36 -4.48
C VAL A 37 -1.39 -2.06 -3.02
N HIS A 38 -0.32 -1.31 -2.79
CA HIS A 38 0.06 -0.83 -1.47
C HIS A 38 -0.39 0.62 -1.28
N PHE A 39 -0.99 0.91 -0.13
CA PHE A 39 -1.39 2.25 0.31
C PHE A 39 -0.51 2.67 1.50
N ASN A 40 0.19 3.79 1.34
CA ASN A 40 1.01 4.37 2.40
C ASN A 40 0.13 5.18 3.37
N LYS A 41 -0.20 4.59 4.53
CA LYS A 41 -1.05 5.18 5.57
C LYS A 41 -0.35 5.17 6.92
N LEU A 42 0.86 5.76 6.96
CA LEU A 42 1.73 5.76 8.16
C LEU A 42 0.93 6.04 9.45
N PRO A 43 1.16 5.26 10.53
CA PRO A 43 2.21 4.23 10.70
C PRO A 43 1.89 2.88 10.01
N MET A 44 0.71 2.74 9.40
CA MET A 44 0.26 1.51 8.76
C MET A 44 0.53 1.48 7.25
N VAL A 45 0.57 0.27 6.71
CA VAL A 45 0.56 0.03 5.27
C VAL A 45 -0.56 -0.94 4.97
N VAL A 46 -1.45 -0.57 4.06
CA VAL A 46 -2.51 -1.47 3.59
C VAL A 46 -2.07 -2.08 2.27
N THR A 47 -2.16 -3.40 2.17
CA THR A 47 -1.76 -4.17 0.98
C THR A 47 -2.97 -4.93 0.46
N VAL A 48 -3.39 -4.63 -0.75
CA VAL A 48 -4.48 -5.32 -1.44
C VAL A 48 -3.87 -6.23 -2.50
N ILE A 49 -4.19 -7.52 -2.44
CA ILE A 49 -3.75 -8.53 -3.41
C ILE A 49 -4.99 -8.93 -4.21
N ALA A 50 -4.90 -8.82 -5.53
CA ALA A 50 -5.99 -9.15 -6.44
C ALA A 50 -5.47 -9.95 -7.64
N THR A 51 -6.37 -10.50 -8.45
CA THR A 51 -6.00 -11.16 -9.70
C THR A 51 -5.35 -10.16 -10.66
N ASN A 52 -4.52 -10.65 -11.60
CA ASN A 52 -3.93 -9.82 -12.66
C ASN A 52 -4.99 -9.13 -13.56
N THR A 53 -6.21 -9.67 -13.61
CA THR A 53 -7.34 -9.15 -14.39
C THR A 53 -8.22 -8.16 -13.63
N ALA A 54 -8.01 -8.00 -12.31
CA ALA A 54 -8.79 -7.05 -11.53
C ALA A 54 -8.55 -5.61 -12.01
N ASN A 55 -9.58 -4.77 -11.98
CA ASN A 55 -9.46 -3.38 -12.41
C ASN A 55 -8.64 -2.58 -11.39
N THR A 56 -7.40 -2.25 -11.76
CA THR A 56 -6.49 -1.49 -10.89
C THR A 56 -7.04 -0.12 -10.50
N GLY A 57 -7.77 0.55 -11.40
CA GLY A 57 -8.41 1.83 -11.10
C GLY A 57 -9.42 1.70 -9.96
N LEU A 58 -10.28 0.68 -10.02
CA LEU A 58 -11.25 0.40 -8.96
C LEU A 58 -10.57 0.04 -7.64
N LEU A 59 -9.47 -0.73 -7.68
CA LEU A 59 -8.66 -1.01 -6.48
C LEU A 59 -8.08 0.28 -5.88
N MET A 60 -7.62 1.23 -6.71
CA MET A 60 -7.07 2.50 -6.26
C MET A 60 -8.12 3.44 -5.67
N ASP A 61 -9.37 3.34 -6.12
CA ASP A 61 -10.51 4.13 -5.63
C ASP A 61 -10.95 3.71 -4.22
N MET A 62 -10.68 2.47 -3.81
CA MET A 62 -10.92 1.97 -2.43
C MET A 62 -10.17 2.77 -1.35
N ASP A 63 -9.19 3.59 -1.73
CA ASP A 63 -8.39 4.40 -0.81
C ASP A 63 -9.23 5.26 0.15
N LYS A 64 -10.39 5.77 -0.29
CA LYS A 64 -11.28 6.57 0.55
C LYS A 64 -11.86 5.74 1.69
N GLU A 65 -12.37 4.56 1.37
CA GLU A 65 -12.96 3.62 2.33
C GLU A 65 -11.88 3.06 3.27
N ILE A 66 -10.72 2.69 2.72
CA ILE A 66 -9.57 2.22 3.48
C ILE A 66 -9.09 3.29 4.47
N SER A 67 -9.04 4.56 4.06
CA SER A 67 -8.60 5.65 4.95
C SER A 67 -9.51 5.80 6.17
N ALA A 68 -10.84 5.65 5.99
CA ALA A 68 -11.80 5.73 7.07
C ALA A 68 -11.70 4.54 8.05
N LEU A 69 -11.30 3.37 7.55
CA LEU A 69 -11.07 2.20 8.39
C LEU A 69 -9.73 2.27 9.13
N VAL A 70 -8.66 2.65 8.43
CA VAL A 70 -7.30 2.72 9.01
C VAL A 70 -7.22 3.75 10.13
N SER A 71 -7.90 4.90 9.99
CA SER A 71 -7.93 5.93 11.05
C SER A 71 -8.49 5.40 12.37
N GLN A 72 -9.40 4.42 12.32
CA GLN A 72 -9.93 3.75 13.49
C GLN A 72 -8.99 2.70 14.05
N LEU A 73 -8.02 2.20 13.29
CA LEU A 73 -7.09 1.14 13.70
C LEU A 73 -5.72 1.68 14.14
N THR A 74 -5.44 2.96 13.92
CA THR A 74 -4.12 3.58 14.18
C THR A 74 -3.64 3.36 15.63
N HIS A 75 -4.56 3.40 16.60
CA HIS A 75 -4.27 3.23 18.02
C HIS A 75 -3.74 1.84 18.41
N VAL A 76 -3.85 0.83 17.53
CA VAL A 76 -3.29 -0.50 17.76
C VAL A 76 -1.78 -0.54 17.48
N VAL A 77 -1.29 0.41 16.67
CA VAL A 77 0.10 0.45 16.21
C VAL A 77 0.90 1.54 16.92
N ASP A 78 0.25 2.63 17.32
CA ASP A 78 0.84 3.65 18.18
C ASP A 78 0.84 3.17 19.64
N ILE A 79 2.01 2.74 20.13
CA ILE A 79 2.30 2.44 21.55
C ILE A 79 3.24 3.52 22.08
#